data_AF-A0A840NNJ1-F1
#
_entry.id   AF-A0A840NNJ1-F1
#
_cell.length_a   1.000
_cell.length_b   1.000
_cell.length_c   1.000
_cell.angle_alpha   90.00
_cell.angle_beta   90.00
_cell.angle_gamma   90.00
#
_symmetry.space_group_name_H-M   'P 1'
#
loop_
_entity.id
_entity.type
_entity.pdbx_description
1 polymer ?
#
loop_
_entity_poly.entity_id
_entity_poly.type
_entity_poly.pdbx_seq_one_letter_code
_entity_poly.pdbx_strand_id
1 'polypeptide(L)'
;MKPKKGPKVTFTLDKVIKNIWFSDYAKLPFTRMSFNHEYIASTESDSSKNKIRHTVTLSGLLVPLFGMIIGTKIKRHRRDAIVEMSRHLLLEIKLSRNDTSS
;
A
#
# COMPACT_ATOMS: atom_id res chain seq x y z
N MET A 1 -10.75 -0.50 11.29
CA MET A 1 -9.83 -1.66 11.20
C MET A 1 -9.27 -2.00 12.59
N LYS A 2 -9.08 -3.29 12.92
CA LYS A 2 -8.38 -3.72 14.15
C LYS A 2 -7.10 -4.47 13.73
N PRO A 3 -5.90 -3.86 13.85
CA PRO A 3 -4.66 -4.56 13.55
C PRO A 3 -4.50 -5.76 14.49
N LYS A 4 -3.89 -6.85 14.01
CA LYS A 4 -3.76 -8.14 14.71
C LYS A 4 -3.13 -8.03 16.12
N LYS A 5 -2.45 -6.91 16.43
CA LYS A 5 -1.90 -6.54 17.75
C LYS A 5 -1.88 -5.01 17.98
N GLY A 6 -2.93 -4.29 17.55
CA GLY A 6 -2.97 -2.83 17.64
C GLY A 6 -4.33 -2.28 18.08
N PRO A 7 -4.40 -1.00 18.48
CA PRO A 7 -5.65 -0.37 18.85
C PRO A 7 -6.63 -0.36 17.67
N LYS A 8 -7.94 -0.41 17.96
CA LYS A 8 -8.96 -0.21 16.94
C LYS A 8 -8.79 1.20 16.38
N VAL A 9 -8.57 1.30 15.07
CA VAL A 9 -8.41 2.58 14.38
C VAL A 9 -9.51 2.74 13.35
N THR A 10 -10.05 3.95 13.26
CA THR A 10 -10.93 4.34 12.16
C THR A 10 -10.08 4.51 10.92
N PHE A 11 -10.42 3.76 9.87
CA PHE A 11 -9.76 3.78 8.58
C PHE A 11 -10.77 4.32 7.57
N THR A 12 -10.41 5.36 6.85
CA THR A 12 -11.33 6.10 5.97
C THR A 12 -10.69 6.29 4.62
N LEU A 13 -11.40 5.93 3.56
CA LEU A 13 -11.02 6.26 2.19
C LEU A 13 -11.21 7.76 1.98
N ASP A 14 -10.18 8.45 1.49
CA ASP A 14 -10.18 9.90 1.35
C ASP A 14 -10.50 10.29 -0.10
N LYS A 15 -9.71 9.79 -1.05
CA LYS A 15 -9.89 10.10 -2.46
C LYS A 15 -9.59 8.89 -3.34
N VAL A 16 -10.29 8.79 -4.46
CA VAL A 16 -10.14 7.70 -5.43
C VAL A 16 -10.19 8.26 -6.84
N ILE A 17 -9.18 7.94 -7.63
CA ILE A 17 -9.11 8.13 -9.08
C ILE A 17 -8.86 6.75 -9.67
N LYS A 18 -9.88 6.21 -10.35
CA LYS A 18 -9.85 4.85 -10.88
C LYS A 18 -8.61 4.62 -11.74
N ASN A 19 -7.94 3.49 -11.52
CA ASN A 19 -6.72 3.04 -12.23
C ASN A 19 -5.48 3.95 -12.11
N ILE A 20 -5.53 5.01 -11.30
CA ILE A 20 -4.44 5.98 -11.17
C ILE A 20 -4.00 6.06 -9.72
N TRP A 21 -4.93 6.33 -8.81
CA TRP A 21 -4.56 6.68 -7.46
C TRP A 21 -5.71 6.50 -6.47
N PHE A 22 -5.40 6.08 -5.26
CA PHE A 22 -6.32 6.22 -4.14
C PHE A 22 -5.57 6.54 -2.87
N SER A 23 -6.24 7.17 -1.93
CA SER A 23 -5.72 7.40 -0.59
C SER A 23 -6.73 7.05 0.47
N ASP A 24 -6.19 6.65 1.60
CA ASP A 24 -6.91 6.41 2.83
C ASP A 24 -6.12 6.95 4.01
N TYR A 25 -6.76 7.00 5.16
CA TYR A 25 -6.09 7.41 6.38
C TYR A 25 -6.65 6.70 7.61
N ALA A 26 -5.76 6.53 8.58
CA ALA A 26 -6.07 6.13 9.94
C ALA A 26 -5.94 7.32 10.90
N LYS A 27 -6.94 7.50 11.76
CA LYS A 27 -6.84 8.43 12.91
C LYS A 27 -6.17 7.73 14.09
N LEU A 28 -5.07 8.31 14.56
CA LEU A 28 -4.37 7.95 15.80
C LEU A 28 -4.58 9.10 16.82
N PRO A 29 -4.38 8.87 18.12
CA PRO A 29 -4.38 9.97 19.10
C PRO A 29 -3.40 11.07 18.69
N PHE A 30 -3.90 12.29 18.50
CA PHE A 30 -3.11 13.47 18.10
C PHE A 30 -2.25 13.30 16.83
N THR A 31 -2.53 12.30 15.99
CA THR A 31 -1.77 12.05 14.75
C THR A 31 -2.70 11.47 13.69
N ARG A 32 -2.52 11.88 12.44
CA ARG A 32 -3.14 11.26 11.27
C ARG A 32 -2.08 10.55 10.47
N MET A 33 -2.33 9.29 10.14
CA MET A 33 -1.51 8.49 9.23
C MET A 33 -2.25 8.33 7.92
N SER A 34 -1.68 8.83 6.83
CA SER A 34 -2.28 8.75 5.50
C SER A 34 -1.48 7.79 4.63
N PHE A 35 -2.17 6.93 3.90
CA PHE A 35 -1.61 6.01 2.92
C PHE A 35 -2.05 6.47 1.54
N ASN A 36 -1.08 6.73 0.68
CA ASN A 36 -1.30 7.10 -0.70
C ASN A 36 -0.79 5.97 -1.59
N HIS A 37 -1.65 5.51 -2.48
CA HIS A 37 -1.41 4.43 -3.42
C HIS A 37 -1.49 4.99 -4.82
N GLU A 38 -0.40 4.93 -5.56
CA GLU A 38 -0.31 5.47 -6.90
C GLU A 38 0.17 4.40 -7.86
N TYR A 39 -0.52 4.28 -8.98
CA TYR A 39 -0.11 3.47 -10.10
C TYR A 39 0.66 4.35 -11.10
N ILE A 40 1.92 4.00 -11.33
CA ILE A 40 2.80 4.70 -12.25
C ILE A 40 3.01 3.78 -13.45
N ALA A 41 2.31 4.11 -14.54
CA ALA A 41 2.50 3.43 -15.81
C ALA A 41 3.89 3.75 -16.38
N SER A 42 4.58 2.73 -16.87
CA SER A 42 5.80 2.89 -17.64
C SER A 42 5.49 3.55 -18.98
N THR A 43 6.34 4.45 -19.44
CA THR A 43 6.27 5.01 -20.80
C THR A 43 6.83 4.04 -21.85
N GLU A 44 7.47 2.95 -21.41
CA GLU A 44 7.92 1.87 -22.29
C GLU A 44 6.76 0.92 -22.61
N SER A 45 6.80 0.29 -23.79
CA SER A 45 5.79 -0.67 -24.24
C SER A 45 5.64 -1.92 -23.36
N ASP A 46 6.61 -2.17 -22.47
CA ASP A 46 6.58 -3.28 -21.53
C ASP A 46 5.84 -2.91 -20.24
N SER A 47 4.63 -3.45 -20.09
CA SER A 47 3.80 -3.32 -18.89
C SER A 47 4.43 -3.95 -17.64
N SER A 48 5.47 -4.78 -17.77
CA SER A 48 6.19 -5.37 -16.63
C SER A 48 6.95 -4.32 -15.80
N LYS A 49 7.19 -3.13 -16.38
CA LYS A 49 7.89 -2.01 -15.73
C LYS A 49 6.96 -1.07 -14.98
N ASN A 50 5.66 -1.32 -14.98
CA ASN A 50 4.68 -0.54 -14.21
C ASN A 50 4.99 -0.65 -12.72
N LYS A 51 4.84 0.47 -11.99
CA LYS A 51 5.19 0.55 -10.57
C LYS A 51 3.98 0.93 -9.76
N ILE A 52 3.88 0.36 -8.56
CA ILE A 52 2.95 0.82 -7.53
C ILE A 52 3.77 1.55 -6.48
N ARG A 53 3.51 2.85 -6.30
CA ARG A 53 4.15 3.68 -5.27
C ARG A 53 3.23 3.78 -4.05
N HIS A 54 3.72 3.28 -2.92
CA HIS A 54 3.05 3.39 -1.62
C HIS A 54 3.75 4.43 -0.74
N THR A 55 3.12 5.58 -0.56
CA THR A 55 3.61 6.65 0.33
C THR A 55 2.82 6.63 1.63
N VAL A 56 3.53 6.66 2.76
CA VAL A 56 2.92 6.75 4.10
C VAL A 56 3.38 8.03 4.74
N THR A 57 2.43 8.88 5.12
CA THR A 57 2.69 10.17 5.74
C THR A 57 2.07 10.20 7.14
N LEU A 58 2.86 10.54 8.15
CA LEU A 58 2.35 10.88 9.48
C LEU A 58 2.31 12.41 9.64
N SER A 59 1.24 12.92 10.23
CA SER A 59 1.05 14.34 10.51
C SER A 59 0.40 14.53 11.89
N GLY A 60 0.74 15.60 12.60
CA GLY A 60 0.23 15.89 13.94
C GLY A 60 1.32 16.02 15.00
N LEU A 61 0.91 16.16 16.26
CA LEU A 61 1.80 16.53 17.37
C LEU A 61 2.71 15.38 17.81
N LEU A 62 2.24 14.13 17.69
CA LEU A 62 2.96 12.93 18.16
C LEU A 62 3.69 12.17 17.04
N VAL A 63 3.97 12.83 15.91
CA VAL A 63 4.72 12.25 14.78
C VAL A 63 6.05 11.62 15.19
N PRO A 64 6.94 12.22 16.01
CA PRO A 64 8.22 11.59 16.34
C PRO A 64 8.04 10.29 17.13
N LEU A 65 7.08 10.25 18.06
CA LEU A 65 6.78 9.06 18.87
C LEU A 65 6.22 7.92 18.01
N PHE A 66 5.22 8.21 17.18
CA PHE A 66 4.65 7.22 16.28
C PHE A 66 5.59 6.86 15.13
N GLY A 67 6.42 7.77 14.66
CA GLY A 67 7.46 7.52 13.66
C GLY A 67 8.46 6.47 14.13
N MET A 68 8.90 6.56 15.39
CA MET A 68 9.82 5.58 15.98
C MET A 68 9.17 4.19 16.18
N ILE A 69 7.96 4.16 16.74
CA ILE A 69 7.25 2.91 17.09
C ILE A 69 6.67 2.20 15.85
N ILE A 70 6.08 2.99 14.94
CA ILE A 70 5.30 2.49 13.82
C ILE A 70 6.14 2.46 12.53
N GLY A 71 7.08 3.39 12.33
CA GLY A 71 7.90 3.45 11.11
C GLY A 71 8.71 2.18 10.88
N THR A 72 9.30 1.61 11.93
CA THR A 72 10.05 0.34 11.88
C THR A 72 9.15 -0.86 11.56
N LYS A 73 7.96 -0.94 12.16
CA LYS A 73 6.97 -2.01 11.91
C LYS A 73 6.32 -1.92 10.54
N ILE A 74 5.95 -0.72 10.09
CA ILE A 74 5.38 -0.49 8.75
C ILE A 74 6.40 -0.84 7.66
N LYS A 75 7.67 -0.46 7.82
CA LYS A 75 8.72 -0.75 6.82
C LYS A 75 8.95 -2.25 6.66
N ARG A 76 8.76 -3.05 7.71
CA ARG A 76 8.86 -4.51 7.65
C ARG A 76 7.59 -5.12 7.02
N HIS A 77 6.42 -4.82 7.58
CA HIS A 77 5.16 -5.41 7.14
C HIS A 77 4.78 -5.05 5.69
N ARG A 78 5.12 -3.83 5.21
CA ARG A 78 4.89 -3.46 3.81
C ARG A 78 5.77 -4.24 2.84
N ARG A 79 7.01 -4.57 3.20
CA ARG A 79 7.87 -5.40 2.34
C ARG A 79 7.26 -6.78 2.16
N ASP A 80 6.82 -7.40 3.25
CA ASP A 80 6.19 -8.72 3.21
C ASP A 80 4.89 -8.70 2.38
N ALA A 81 4.05 -7.67 2.56
CA ALA A 81 2.80 -7.53 1.80
C ALA A 81 3.02 -7.26 0.30
N ILE A 82 4.03 -6.45 -0.06
CA ILE A 82 4.39 -6.20 -1.47
C ILE A 82 4.94 -7.48 -2.11
N VAL A 83 5.76 -8.26 -1.39
CA VAL A 83 6.25 -9.56 -1.88
C VAL A 83 5.09 -10.53 -2.11
N GLU A 84 4.11 -10.58 -1.20
CA GLU A 84 2.93 -11.43 -1.37
C GLU A 84 2.05 -10.98 -2.53
N MET A 85 1.77 -9.68 -2.66
CA MET A 85 1.06 -9.13 -3.83
C MET A 85 1.76 -9.44 -5.14
N SER A 86 3.09 -9.25 -5.20
CA SER A 86 3.88 -9.58 -6.39
C SER A 86 3.81 -11.09 -6.70
N ARG A 87 3.80 -11.96 -5.68
CA ARG A 87 3.64 -13.40 -5.88
C ARG A 87 2.28 -13.74 -6.48
N HIS A 88 1.19 -13.14 -5.98
CA HIS A 88 -0.15 -13.35 -6.53
C HIS A 88 -0.29 -12.81 -7.96
N LEU A 89 0.21 -11.60 -8.24
CA LEU A 89 0.24 -11.04 -9.60
C LEU A 89 1.03 -11.92 -10.58
N LEU A 90 2.18 -12.46 -10.15
CA LEU A 90 2.98 -13.37 -10.96
C LEU A 90 2.27 -14.72 -11.21
N LEU A 91 1.51 -15.21 -10.24
CA LEU A 91 0.71 -16.44 -10.37
C LEU A 91 -0.46 -16.24 -11.33
N GLU A 92 -1.18 -15.12 -11.25
CA GLU A 92 -2.26 -14.79 -12.20
C GLU A 92 -1.73 -14.62 -13.63
N ILE A 93 -0.58 -13.96 -13.83
CA ILE A 93 0.05 -13.87 -15.15
C ILE A 93 0.41 -15.25 -15.70
N LYS A 94 0.92 -16.16 -14.86
CA LYS A 94 1.32 -17.50 -15.29
C LYS A 94 0.13 -18.39 -15.65
N LEU A 95 -0.98 -18.28 -14.91
CA LEU A 95 -2.23 -18.95 -15.24
C LEU A 95 -2.80 -18.42 -16.57
N SER A 96 -2.84 -17.09 -16.75
CA SER A 96 -3.36 -16.47 -17.98
C SER A 96 -2.58 -16.82 -19.26
N ARG A 97 -1.28 -17.15 -19.16
CA ARG A 97 -0.44 -17.57 -20.30
C ARG A 97 -0.59 -19.05 -20.65
N ASN A 98 -0.97 -19.90 -19.69
CA ASN A 98 -1.19 -21.31 -19.95
C ASN A 98 -2.52 -21.57 -20.65
N ASP A 99 -3.53 -20.72 -20.43
CA ASP A 99 -4.85 -20.85 -21.05
C ASP A 99 -4.89 -20.41 -22.53
N THR A 100 -3.87 -19.68 -23.00
CA THR A 100 -3.75 -19.25 -24.41
C THR A 100 -2.87 -20.15 -25.27
N SER A 101 -2.39 -21.28 -24.73
CA SER A 101 -1.48 -22.22 -25.44
C SER A 101 -2.10 -23.60 -25.72
N SER A 102 -3.44 -23.71 -25.74
CA SER A 102 -4.17 -24.93 -26.13
C SER A 102 -4.88 -24.78 -27.47
#